data_AF-A0A2D5XC35-F1
#
_entry.id   AF-A0A2D5XC35-F1
#
_cell.length_a   1.000
_cell.length_b   1.000
_cell.length_c   1.000
_cell.angle_alpha   90.00
_cell.angle_beta   90.00
_cell.angle_gamma   90.00
#
_symmetry.space_group_name_H-M   'P 1'
#
loop_
_entity.id
_entity.type
_entity.pdbx_description
1 polymer ?
#
loop_
_entity_poly.entity_id
_entity_poly.type
_entity_poly.pdbx_seq_one_letter_code
_entity_poly.pdbx_strand_id
1 'polypeptide(L)'
;MNKNWKKEIARDSLAFGSILFYFIVIIRAIIGEYMPFVYQLLIAISILIILSFIIKNANHHIARAVPLVAFTSLFYKDNLFTLFAVLLFVFMLVAAIYIKEKKEVIVKGVILGVVAALGAYYLSSFLG
;
A
#
# COMPACT_ATOMS: atom_id res chain seq x y z
N MET A 1 1.22 7.60 -33.84
CA MET A 1 1.60 7.45 -32.43
C MET A 1 0.65 6.46 -31.76
N ASN A 2 0.92 5.15 -31.89
CA ASN A 2 0.08 4.13 -31.28
C ASN A 2 0.48 3.99 -29.80
N LYS A 3 0.20 5.03 -29.00
CA LYS A 3 0.48 5.01 -27.57
C LYS A 3 -0.45 3.98 -26.94
N ASN A 4 0.13 2.95 -26.35
CA ASN A 4 -0.61 1.95 -25.58
C ASN A 4 -1.09 2.58 -24.26
N TRP A 5 -2.05 3.50 -24.37
CA TRP A 5 -2.69 4.24 -23.27
C TRP A 5 -3.11 3.31 -22.11
N LYS A 6 -3.58 2.09 -22.42
CA LYS A 6 -3.89 1.06 -21.42
C LYS A 6 -2.69 0.68 -20.55
N LYS A 7 -1.49 0.61 -21.14
CA LYS A 7 -0.24 0.31 -20.43
C LYS A 7 0.24 1.50 -19.59
N GLU A 8 0.01 2.73 -20.06
CA GLU A 8 0.28 3.95 -19.28
C GLU A 8 -0.62 3.98 -18.04
N ILE A 9 -1.94 3.79 -18.21
CA ILE A 9 -2.89 3.71 -17.10
C ILE A 9 -2.49 2.62 -16.09
N ALA A 10 -2.08 1.45 -16.56
CA ALA A 10 -1.63 0.37 -15.66
C ALA A 10 -0.38 0.76 -14.85
N ARG A 11 0.57 1.51 -15.43
CA ARG A 11 1.73 2.02 -14.72
C ARG A 11 1.37 3.09 -13.71
N ASP A 12 0.49 4.02 -14.08
CA ASP A 12 0.03 5.08 -13.19
C ASP A 12 -0.77 4.50 -12.01
N SER A 13 -1.52 3.43 -12.25
CA SER A 13 -2.21 2.70 -11.20
C SER A 13 -1.24 2.13 -10.16
N LEU A 14 -0.11 1.55 -10.60
CA LEU A 14 0.92 1.06 -9.68
C LEU A 14 1.58 2.20 -8.87
N ALA A 15 1.54 3.43 -9.36
CA ALA A 15 2.08 4.59 -8.65
C ALA A 15 1.29 4.94 -7.38
N PHE A 16 0.04 4.47 -7.23
CA PHE A 16 -0.69 4.55 -5.95
C PHE A 16 0.00 3.77 -4.81
N GLY A 17 0.85 2.80 -5.14
CA GLY A 17 1.72 2.11 -4.18
C GLY A 17 3.13 2.71 -4.08
N SER A 18 3.38 3.85 -4.72
CA SER A 18 4.70 4.48 -4.69
C SER A 18 5.05 4.98 -3.30
N ILE A 19 6.35 5.08 -3.04
CA ILE A 19 6.86 5.68 -1.82
C ILE A 19 6.43 7.15 -1.66
N LEU A 20 6.35 7.89 -2.77
CA LEU A 20 5.92 9.29 -2.78
C LEU A 20 4.45 9.41 -2.36
N PHE A 21 3.57 8.57 -2.92
CA PHE A 21 2.16 8.55 -2.52
C PHE A 21 2.02 8.21 -1.03
N TYR A 22 2.79 7.22 -0.54
CA TYR A 22 2.81 6.85 0.87
C TYR A 22 3.17 8.04 1.78
N PHE A 23 4.21 8.80 1.43
CA PHE A 23 4.60 9.99 2.18
C PHE A 23 3.55 11.10 2.15
N ILE A 24 2.90 11.33 1.00
CA ILE A 24 1.81 12.31 0.89
C ILE A 24 0.68 11.97 1.89
N VAL A 25 0.33 10.68 2.02
CA VAL A 25 -0.69 10.24 2.98
C VAL A 25 -0.24 10.50 4.42
N ILE A 26 1.02 10.22 4.77
CA ILE A 26 1.56 10.52 6.10
C ILE A 26 1.52 12.02 6.40
N ILE A 27 2.05 12.87 5.50
CA ILE A 27 2.10 14.32 5.71
C ILE A 27 0.67 14.88 5.86
N ARG A 28 -0.27 14.42 5.04
CA ARG A 28 -1.69 14.79 5.18
C ARG A 28 -2.25 14.41 6.56
N ALA A 29 -1.92 13.21 7.05
CA ALA A 29 -2.37 12.75 8.36
C ALA A 29 -1.75 13.54 9.51
N ILE A 30 -0.48 13.96 9.38
CA ILE A 30 0.20 14.84 10.34
C ILE A 30 -0.48 16.21 10.39
N ILE A 31 -0.77 16.82 9.22
CA ILE A 31 -1.47 18.12 9.14
C ILE A 31 -2.86 18.03 9.77
N GLY A 32 -3.53 16.89 9.63
CA GLY A 32 -4.83 16.63 10.26
C GLY A 32 -4.77 16.17 11.72
N GLU A 33 -3.59 16.16 12.35
CA GLU A 33 -3.36 15.75 13.74
C GLU A 33 -3.78 14.30 14.08
N TYR A 34 -3.80 13.41 13.09
CA TYR A 34 -4.24 12.02 13.23
C TYR A 34 -3.08 11.08 13.64
N MET A 35 -2.47 11.33 14.79
CA MET A 35 -1.24 10.63 15.23
C MET A 35 -1.35 9.09 15.29
N PRO A 36 -2.44 8.47 15.77
CA PRO A 36 -2.56 7.01 15.76
C PRO A 36 -2.44 6.42 14.34
N PHE A 37 -3.03 7.07 13.35
CA PHE A 37 -2.93 6.67 11.95
C PHE A 37 -1.53 6.91 11.38
N VAL A 38 -0.87 8.02 11.79
CA VAL A 38 0.54 8.28 11.43
C VAL A 38 1.46 7.18 11.96
N TYR A 39 1.30 6.76 13.23
CA TYR A 39 2.10 5.69 13.81
C TYR A 39 1.89 4.35 13.07
N GLN A 40 0.66 4.00 12.73
CA GLN A 40 0.37 2.81 11.93
C GLN A 40 1.14 2.82 10.59
N LEU A 41 1.13 3.95 9.87
CA LEU A 41 1.83 4.08 8.60
C LEU A 41 3.36 4.04 8.75
N LEU A 42 3.91 4.73 9.76
CA LEU A 42 5.35 4.77 10.03
C LEU A 42 5.91 3.42 10.46
N ILE A 43 5.16 2.68 11.29
CA ILE A 43 5.56 1.34 11.71
C ILE A 43 5.46 0.38 10.54
N ALA A 44 4.39 0.44 9.73
CA ALA A 44 4.24 -0.44 8.57
C ALA A 44 5.37 -0.24 7.55
N ILE A 45 5.76 1.00 7.27
CA ILE A 45 6.89 1.22 6.35
C ILE A 45 8.21 0.75 6.95
N SER A 46 8.41 0.92 8.27
CA SER A 46 9.59 0.40 8.96
C SER A 46 9.66 -1.13 8.86
N ILE A 47 8.54 -1.83 9.09
CA ILE A 47 8.45 -3.29 8.94
C ILE A 47 8.72 -3.69 7.48
N LEU A 48 8.13 -3.00 6.51
CA LEU A 48 8.37 -3.29 5.09
C LEU A 48 9.84 -3.15 4.70
N ILE A 49 10.53 -2.12 5.22
CA ILE A 49 11.96 -1.92 5.00
C ILE A 49 12.74 -3.10 5.59
N ILE A 50 12.48 -3.49 6.85
CA ILE A 50 13.14 -4.65 7.48
C ILE A 50 12.89 -5.93 6.68
N LEU A 51 11.63 -6.21 6.32
CA LEU A 51 11.27 -7.41 5.57
C LEU A 51 11.86 -7.43 4.15
N SER A 52 12.08 -6.28 3.53
CA SER A 52 12.69 -6.19 2.20
C SER A 52 14.14 -6.70 2.14
N PHE A 53 14.86 -6.67 3.27
CA PHE A 53 16.20 -7.26 3.35
C PHE A 53 16.16 -8.79 3.39
N ILE A 54 15.09 -9.37 3.90
CA ILE A 54 14.92 -10.82 4.08
C ILE A 54 14.28 -11.43 2.82
N ILE A 55 13.17 -10.84 2.37
CA ILE A 55 12.36 -11.36 1.26
C ILE A 55 12.68 -10.55 0.00
N LYS A 56 13.56 -11.12 -0.83
CA LYS A 56 13.91 -10.56 -2.15
C LYS A 56 12.81 -10.86 -3.18
N ASN A 57 12.76 -10.06 -4.24
CA ASN A 57 11.86 -10.22 -5.38
C ASN A 57 10.37 -10.12 -5.02
N ALA A 58 9.99 -9.11 -4.25
CA ALA A 58 8.60 -8.76 -3.99
C ALA A 58 8.26 -7.42 -4.64
N ASN A 59 7.02 -7.26 -5.11
CA ASN A 59 6.58 -5.96 -5.61
C ASN A 59 6.34 -5.01 -4.42
N HIS A 60 7.26 -4.06 -4.23
CA HIS A 60 7.16 -3.09 -3.14
C HIS A 60 6.03 -2.07 -3.31
N HIS A 61 5.54 -1.83 -4.54
CA HIS A 61 4.37 -0.98 -4.76
C HIS A 61 3.12 -1.65 -4.20
N ILE A 62 2.91 -2.92 -4.52
CA ILE A 62 1.81 -3.73 -3.97
C ILE A 62 1.96 -3.87 -2.46
N ALA A 63 3.18 -4.13 -1.97
CA ALA A 63 3.43 -4.29 -0.53
C ALA A 63 3.07 -3.02 0.27
N ARG A 64 3.38 -1.83 -0.24
CA ARG A 64 3.00 -0.56 0.40
C ARG A 64 1.52 -0.22 0.26
N ALA A 65 0.90 -0.62 -0.85
CA ALA A 65 -0.53 -0.37 -1.07
C ALA A 65 -1.41 -1.10 -0.05
N VAL A 66 -0.99 -2.27 0.45
CA VAL A 66 -1.77 -3.02 1.45
C VAL A 66 -1.94 -2.24 2.78
N PRO A 67 -0.88 -1.79 3.47
CA PRO A 67 -1.04 -0.93 4.65
C PRO A 67 -1.83 0.35 4.37
N LEU A 68 -1.65 0.97 3.19
CA LEU A 68 -2.43 2.16 2.82
C LEU A 68 -3.92 1.85 2.79
N VAL A 69 -4.34 0.80 2.08
CA VAL A 69 -5.74 0.40 1.98
C VAL A 69 -6.30 0.03 3.34
N ALA A 70 -5.57 -0.78 4.12
CA ALA A 70 -6.00 -1.23 5.44
C ALA A 70 -6.19 -0.04 6.41
N PHE A 71 -5.17 0.78 6.58
CA PHE A 71 -5.20 1.84 7.58
C PHE A 71 -6.02 3.05 7.17
N THR A 72 -6.07 3.41 5.88
CA THR A 72 -7.00 4.48 5.45
C THR A 72 -8.45 4.05 5.64
N SER A 73 -8.79 2.79 5.36
CA SER A 73 -10.14 2.27 5.61
C SER A 73 -10.49 2.27 7.10
N LEU A 74 -9.57 1.82 7.95
CA LEU A 74 -9.72 1.86 9.42
C LEU A 74 -9.82 3.29 9.97
N PHE A 75 -9.09 4.22 9.37
CA PHE A 75 -9.07 5.62 9.76
C PHE A 75 -10.41 6.30 9.44
N TYR A 76 -10.91 6.16 8.21
CA TYR A 76 -12.15 6.80 7.79
C TYR A 76 -13.41 6.12 8.36
N LYS A 77 -13.36 4.82 8.69
CA LYS A 77 -14.49 4.04 9.21
C LYS A 77 -15.78 4.17 8.37
N ASP A 78 -15.62 4.38 7.07
CA ASP A 78 -16.71 4.56 6.12
C ASP A 78 -16.71 3.42 5.09
N ASN A 79 -17.89 2.85 4.86
CA ASN A 79 -18.05 1.68 3.97
C ASN A 79 -17.78 2.04 2.50
N LEU A 80 -18.20 3.24 2.08
CA LEU A 80 -18.01 3.69 0.70
C LEU A 80 -16.53 3.97 0.42
N PHE A 81 -15.84 4.59 1.37
CA PHE A 81 -14.39 4.78 1.30
C PHE A 81 -13.64 3.43 1.28
N THR A 82 -14.04 2.50 2.14
CA THR A 82 -13.42 1.17 2.21
C THR A 82 -13.59 0.41 0.88
N LEU A 83 -14.79 0.43 0.31
CA LEU A 83 -15.07 -0.16 -1.00
C LEU A 83 -14.20 0.50 -2.09
N PHE A 84 -14.10 1.83 -2.08
CA PHE A 84 -13.26 2.57 -3.02
C PHE A 84 -11.77 2.18 -2.90
N ALA A 85 -11.22 2.11 -1.69
CA ALA A 85 -9.83 1.74 -1.46
C ALA A 85 -9.53 0.30 -1.89
N VAL A 86 -10.44 -0.64 -1.61
CA VAL A 86 -10.33 -2.04 -2.06
C VAL A 86 -10.39 -2.13 -3.58
N LEU A 87 -11.29 -1.40 -4.24
CA LEU A 87 -11.37 -1.37 -5.70
C LEU A 87 -10.09 -0.82 -6.34
N LEU A 88 -9.52 0.26 -5.80
CA LEU A 88 -8.22 0.77 -6.24
C LEU A 88 -7.12 -0.28 -6.10
N PHE A 89 -7.08 -0.99 -4.98
CA PHE A 89 -6.11 -2.05 -4.77
C PHE A 89 -6.26 -3.21 -5.76
N VAL A 90 -7.50 -3.66 -6.01
CA VAL A 90 -7.79 -4.68 -7.03
C VAL A 90 -7.35 -4.18 -8.41
N PHE A 91 -7.61 -2.91 -8.74
CA PHE A 91 -7.17 -2.30 -9.99
C PHE A 91 -5.64 -2.32 -10.12
N MET A 92 -4.90 -2.04 -9.04
CA MET A 92 -3.45 -2.17 -9.00
C MET A 92 -2.96 -3.60 -9.24
N LEU A 93 -3.62 -4.60 -8.65
CA LEU A 93 -3.27 -6.02 -8.86
C LEU A 93 -3.50 -6.43 -10.32
N VAL A 94 -4.63 -6.04 -10.91
CA VAL A 94 -4.93 -6.28 -12.33
C VAL A 94 -3.92 -5.56 -13.22
N ALA A 95 -3.56 -4.32 -12.88
CA ALA A 95 -2.54 -3.55 -13.58
C ALA A 95 -1.16 -4.23 -13.55
N ALA A 96 -0.74 -4.75 -12.39
CA ALA A 96 0.50 -5.51 -12.23
C ALA A 96 0.54 -6.74 -13.16
N ILE A 97 -0.57 -7.50 -13.22
CA ILE A 97 -0.70 -8.65 -14.10
C ILE A 97 -0.66 -8.21 -15.57
N TYR A 98 -1.35 -7.10 -15.92
CA TYR A 98 -1.40 -6.57 -17.28
C TYR A 98 -0.03 -6.13 -17.81
N ILE A 99 0.82 -5.54 -16.95
CA ILE A 99 2.20 -5.18 -17.32
C ILE A 99 3.17 -6.37 -17.29
N LYS A 100 2.64 -7.60 -17.18
CA LYS A 100 3.37 -8.88 -17.18
C LYS A 100 4.30 -9.08 -15.99
N GLU A 101 3.94 -8.52 -14.83
CA GLU A 101 4.66 -8.82 -13.61
C GLU A 101 4.41 -10.26 -13.17
N LYS A 102 5.44 -10.94 -12.65
CA LYS A 102 5.34 -12.35 -12.28
C LYS A 102 4.35 -12.50 -11.12
N LYS A 103 3.40 -13.43 -11.23
CA LYS A 103 2.39 -13.70 -10.19
C LYS A 103 3.03 -13.92 -8.80
N GLU A 104 4.14 -14.65 -8.74
CA GLU A 104 4.90 -14.89 -7.51
C GLU A 104 5.37 -13.58 -6.84
N VAL A 105 5.83 -12.61 -7.63
CA VAL A 105 6.34 -11.30 -7.14
C VAL A 105 5.19 -10.45 -6.60
N ILE A 106 4.02 -10.51 -7.25
CA ILE A 106 2.78 -9.85 -6.79
C ILE A 106 2.32 -10.48 -5.47
N VAL A 107 2.22 -11.81 -5.41
CA VAL A 107 1.78 -12.54 -4.21
C VAL A 107 2.72 -12.26 -3.04
N LYS A 108 4.05 -12.29 -3.24
CA LYS A 108 5.02 -11.89 -2.22
C LYS A 108 4.81 -10.45 -1.76
N GLY A 109 4.52 -9.53 -2.69
CA GLY A 109 4.17 -8.15 -2.37
C GLY A 109 2.96 -8.06 -1.45
N VAL A 110 1.87 -8.75 -1.79
CA VAL A 110 0.65 -8.80 -0.95
C VAL A 110 0.96 -9.37 0.43
N ILE A 111 1.65 -10.52 0.51
CA ILE A 111 2.00 -11.17 1.79
C ILE A 111 2.84 -10.23 2.66
N LEU A 112 3.87 -9.60 2.10
CA LEU A 112 4.68 -8.63 2.82
C LEU A 112 3.86 -7.46 3.35
N GLY A 113 2.97 -6.93 2.51
CA GLY A 113 2.07 -5.85 2.88
C GLY A 113 1.12 -6.23 4.01
N VAL A 114 0.56 -7.44 3.97
CA VAL A 114 -0.33 -7.97 5.03
C VAL A 114 0.44 -8.14 6.34
N VAL A 115 1.63 -8.76 6.30
CA VAL A 115 2.47 -8.93 7.49
C VAL A 115 2.85 -7.58 8.09
N ALA A 116 3.20 -6.60 7.25
CA ALA A 116 3.52 -5.25 7.71
C ALA A 116 2.31 -4.53 8.30
N ALA A 117 1.12 -4.65 7.69
CA ALA A 117 -0.10 -4.06 8.21
C ALA A 117 -0.51 -4.69 9.55
N LEU A 118 -0.46 -6.03 9.68
CA LEU A 118 -0.77 -6.71 10.94
C LEU A 118 0.24 -6.36 12.04
N GLY A 119 1.53 -6.40 11.72
CA GLY A 119 2.58 -6.04 12.66
C GLY A 119 2.48 -4.58 13.10
N ALA A 120 2.17 -3.66 12.18
CA ALA A 120 1.98 -2.25 12.51
C ALA A 120 0.71 -2.01 13.31
N TYR A 121 -0.39 -2.70 13.02
CA TYR A 121 -1.60 -2.63 13.81
C TYR A 121 -1.32 -3.03 15.27
N TYR A 122 -0.67 -4.19 15.47
CA TYR A 122 -0.29 -4.68 16.80
C TYR A 122 0.70 -3.77 17.52
N LEU A 123 1.75 -3.28 16.84
CA LEU A 123 2.73 -2.41 17.48
C LEU A 123 2.17 -1.01 17.77
N SER A 124 1.26 -0.50 16.93
CA SER A 124 0.67 0.83 17.12
C SER A 124 -0.23 0.91 18.35
N SER A 125 -0.84 -0.20 18.79
CA SER A 125 -1.67 -0.23 20.00
C SER A 125 -0.87 -0.06 21.31
N PHE A 126 0.47 -0.05 21.26
CA PHE A 126 1.32 0.29 22.40
C PHE A 126 1.72 1.78 22.41
N LEU A 127 1.46 2.52 21.33
CA LEU A 127 1.82 3.92 21.14
C LEU A 127 0.62 4.86 21.19
N GLY A 128 -0.59 4.32 21.39
CA GLY A 128 -1.85 5.05 21.49
C GLY A 128 -2.79 4.37 22.45
#